data_AF-A0A918WP95-F1
#
_entry.id   AF-A0A918WP95-F1
#
_cell.length_a   1.000
_cell.length_b   1.000
_cell.length_c   1.000
_cell.angle_alpha   90.00
_cell.angle_beta   90.00
_cell.angle_gamma   90.00
#
_symmetry.space_group_name_H-M   'P 1'
#
loop_
_entity.id
_entity.type
_entity.pdbx_description
1 polymer ?
#
loop_
_entity_poly.entity_id
_entity_poly.type
_entity_poly.pdbx_seq_one_letter_code
_entity_poly.pdbx_strand_id
1 'polypeptide(L)'
;MIRPDFNLQEAPRIVDDLRYEELVAMIEAIGDPDIDEDLGFYYIELIELNLPGAEVSDLIFWPQEWFQDKAMREVDMEADEIANYILSWTGKHLPGAEAVELPEIPESKQAKRR
;
A
#
# COMPACT_ATOMS: atom_id res chain seq x y z
N MET A 1 10.92 -3.17 -8.39
CA MET A 1 10.70 -3.93 -9.64
C MET A 1 9.66 -5.00 -9.36
N ILE A 2 8.54 -5.00 -10.09
CA ILE A 2 7.48 -5.99 -9.92
C ILE A 2 7.91 -7.32 -10.57
N ARG A 3 7.65 -8.42 -9.90
CA ARG A 3 7.97 -9.76 -10.41
C ARG A 3 7.07 -10.12 -11.61
N PRO A 4 7.60 -10.81 -12.64
CA PRO A 4 6.89 -11.03 -13.91
C PRO A 4 5.73 -12.03 -13.82
N ASP A 5 5.61 -12.75 -12.71
CA ASP A 5 4.51 -13.68 -12.40
C ASP A 5 3.26 -12.97 -11.88
N PHE A 6 3.29 -11.66 -11.66
CA PHE A 6 2.09 -10.88 -11.42
C PHE A 6 1.46 -10.52 -12.77
N ASN A 7 0.31 -11.12 -13.04
CA ASN A 7 -0.37 -11.03 -14.33
C ASN A 7 -1.88 -10.92 -14.13
N LEU A 8 -2.48 -9.96 -14.82
CA LEU A 8 -3.93 -9.74 -14.92
C LEU A 8 -4.75 -10.96 -15.31
N GLN A 9 -4.16 -11.89 -16.05
CA GLN A 9 -4.84 -13.11 -16.49
C GLN A 9 -4.97 -14.15 -15.38
N GLU A 10 -4.28 -13.97 -14.25
CA GLU A 10 -4.35 -14.83 -13.08
C GLU A 10 -5.06 -14.12 -11.93
N ALA A 11 -5.69 -14.86 -11.03
CA ALA A 11 -6.30 -14.26 -9.84
C ALA A 11 -5.20 -13.80 -8.86
N PRO A 12 -5.38 -12.65 -8.19
CA PRO A 12 -4.52 -12.24 -7.08
C PRO A 12 -4.41 -13.33 -6.02
N ARG A 13 -3.22 -13.48 -5.44
CA ARG A 13 -2.92 -14.55 -4.48
C ARG A 13 -2.01 -14.06 -3.36
N ILE A 14 -1.99 -14.84 -2.27
CA ILE A 14 -1.01 -14.65 -1.19
C ILE A 14 0.37 -15.06 -1.71
N VAL A 15 1.35 -14.23 -1.39
CA VAL A 15 2.76 -14.31 -1.77
C VAL A 15 3.58 -14.32 -0.49
N ASP A 16 3.98 -15.51 -0.05
CA ASP A 16 4.66 -15.71 1.24
C ASP A 16 6.01 -14.98 1.34
N ASP A 17 6.64 -14.69 0.20
CA ASP A 17 7.94 -14.05 0.08
C ASP A 17 7.86 -12.65 -0.54
N LEU A 18 6.74 -11.95 -0.40
CA LEU A 18 6.56 -10.59 -0.92
C LEU A 18 7.66 -9.68 -0.39
N ARG A 19 8.36 -8.96 -1.28
CA ARG A 19 9.47 -8.07 -0.92
C ARG A 19 9.00 -6.62 -0.86
N TYR A 20 9.71 -5.82 -0.06
CA TYR A 20 9.42 -4.39 0.06
C TYR A 20 9.47 -3.67 -1.30
N GLU A 21 10.49 -3.92 -2.11
CA GLU A 21 10.64 -3.33 -3.45
C GLU A 21 9.51 -3.69 -4.43
N GLU A 22 8.80 -4.78 -4.18
CA GLU A 22 7.65 -5.21 -4.98
C GLU A 22 6.39 -4.46 -4.53
N LEU A 23 6.21 -4.31 -3.22
CA LEU A 23 5.14 -3.47 -2.66
C LEU A 23 5.26 -2.02 -3.15
N VAL A 24 6.46 -1.42 -3.04
CA VAL A 24 6.72 -0.05 -3.51
C VAL A 24 6.42 0.09 -5.00
N ALA A 25 6.92 -0.84 -5.82
CA ALA A 25 6.69 -0.76 -7.26
C ALA A 25 5.21 -0.96 -7.65
N MET A 26 4.45 -1.77 -6.91
CA MET A 26 3.00 -1.89 -7.12
C MET A 26 2.28 -0.59 -6.75
N ILE A 27 2.65 0.05 -5.63
CA ILE A 27 2.08 1.34 -5.22
C ILE A 27 2.38 2.42 -6.24
N GLU A 28 3.63 2.52 -6.69
CA GLU A 28 4.06 3.45 -7.75
C GLU A 28 3.23 3.24 -9.01
N ALA A 29 3.01 1.98 -9.42
CA ALA A 29 2.20 1.66 -10.57
C ALA A 29 0.71 2.07 -10.37
N ILE A 30 0.12 1.80 -9.21
CA ILE A 30 -1.28 2.20 -8.91
C ILE A 30 -1.45 3.72 -8.93
N GLY A 31 -0.43 4.47 -8.51
CA GLY A 31 -0.44 5.93 -8.52
C GLY A 31 -0.22 6.56 -9.90
N ASP A 32 0.24 5.78 -10.89
CA ASP A 32 0.47 6.27 -12.24
C ASP A 32 -0.88 6.52 -12.96
N PRO A 33 -1.16 7.76 -13.43
CA PRO A 33 -2.41 8.06 -14.14
C PRO A 33 -2.56 7.35 -15.48
N ASP A 34 -1.47 6.84 -16.06
CA ASP A 34 -1.46 6.12 -17.34
C ASP A 34 -1.56 4.60 -17.17
N ILE A 35 -1.68 4.08 -15.94
CA ILE A 35 -1.87 2.66 -15.70
C ILE A 35 -3.21 2.18 -16.27
N ASP A 36 -3.22 0.97 -16.79
CA ASP A 36 -4.46 0.26 -17.12
C ASP A 36 -5.30 0.05 -15.84
N GLU A 37 -6.58 0.42 -15.87
CA GLU A 37 -7.45 0.38 -14.70
C GLU A 37 -7.55 -1.04 -14.10
N ASP A 38 -7.67 -2.07 -14.95
CA ASP A 38 -7.73 -3.45 -14.50
C ASP A 38 -6.41 -3.85 -13.81
N LEU A 39 -5.26 -3.37 -14.32
CA LEU A 39 -3.95 -3.58 -13.72
C LEU A 39 -3.83 -2.92 -12.35
N GLY A 40 -4.34 -1.69 -12.22
CA GLY A 40 -4.41 -0.99 -10.94
C GLY A 40 -5.25 -1.76 -9.91
N PHE A 41 -6.44 -2.20 -10.30
CA PHE A 41 -7.31 -3.01 -9.43
C PHE A 41 -6.65 -4.32 -9.02
N TYR A 42 -5.99 -5.01 -9.95
CA TYR A 42 -5.26 -6.24 -9.66
C TYR A 42 -4.17 -6.04 -8.60
N TYR A 43 -3.38 -4.97 -8.70
CA TYR A 43 -2.35 -4.68 -7.70
C TYR A 43 -2.94 -4.30 -6.34
N ILE A 44 -4.04 -3.54 -6.32
CA ILE A 44 -4.76 -3.23 -5.08
C ILE A 44 -5.22 -4.53 -4.40
N GLU A 45 -5.88 -5.43 -5.13
CA GLU A 45 -6.34 -6.71 -4.59
C GLU A 45 -5.18 -7.58 -4.10
N LEU A 46 -4.05 -7.61 -4.83
CA LEU A 46 -2.87 -8.37 -4.44
C LEU A 46 -2.27 -7.82 -3.13
N ILE A 47 -2.19 -6.50 -2.98
CA ILE A 47 -1.72 -5.87 -1.74
C ILE A 47 -2.67 -6.20 -0.59
N GLU A 48 -3.98 -6.03 -0.75
CA GLU A 48 -4.97 -6.30 0.30
C GLU A 48 -5.02 -7.78 0.74
N LEU A 49 -4.79 -8.71 -0.18
CA LEU A 49 -4.69 -10.14 0.16
C LEU A 49 -3.46 -10.45 1.02
N ASN A 50 -2.34 -9.78 0.77
CA ASN A 50 -1.08 -10.01 1.49
C ASN A 50 -0.98 -9.19 2.79
N LEU A 51 -1.61 -8.02 2.81
CA LEU A 51 -1.58 -7.03 3.87
C LEU A 51 -3.02 -6.65 4.24
N PRO A 52 -3.79 -7.57 4.85
CA PRO A 52 -5.22 -7.37 5.09
C PRO A 52 -5.45 -6.14 5.97
N GLY A 53 -6.34 -5.26 5.50
CA GLY A 53 -6.67 -4.01 6.18
C GLY A 53 -5.68 -2.88 5.89
N ALA A 54 -4.81 -3.02 4.88
CA ALA A 54 -3.94 -1.95 4.41
C ALA A 54 -4.73 -0.72 3.97
N GLU A 55 -5.92 -0.94 3.37
CA GLU A 55 -6.74 0.11 2.74
C GLU A 55 -5.91 0.93 1.74
N VAL A 56 -5.12 0.25 0.89
CA VAL A 56 -4.11 0.89 0.02
C VAL A 56 -4.73 1.87 -0.98
N SER A 57 -5.91 1.53 -1.51
CA SER A 57 -6.67 2.42 -2.39
C SER A 57 -7.03 3.74 -1.70
N ASP A 58 -7.49 3.67 -0.44
CA ASP A 58 -7.82 4.85 0.33
C ASP A 58 -6.57 5.68 0.62
N LEU A 59 -5.44 5.04 0.92
CA LEU A 59 -4.19 5.78 1.19
C LEU A 59 -3.67 6.53 -0.04
N ILE A 60 -3.76 5.91 -1.22
CA ILE A 60 -3.28 6.50 -2.49
C ILE A 60 -4.22 7.61 -2.98
N PHE A 61 -5.53 7.36 -3.03
CA PHE A 61 -6.49 8.27 -3.67
C PHE A 61 -7.19 9.23 -2.70
N TRP A 62 -7.31 8.85 -1.43
CA TRP A 62 -7.99 9.64 -0.40
C TRP A 62 -7.22 9.61 0.93
N PRO A 63 -5.96 10.07 0.97
CA PRO A 63 -5.13 10.02 2.17
C PRO A 63 -5.81 10.63 3.40
N GLN A 64 -6.58 11.71 3.23
CA GLN A 64 -7.37 12.30 4.31
C GLN A 64 -8.39 11.35 4.96
N GLU A 65 -8.98 10.44 4.19
CA GLU A 65 -9.92 9.44 4.71
C GLU A 65 -9.14 8.32 5.41
N TRP A 66 -8.01 7.89 4.82
CA TRP A 66 -7.15 6.87 5.41
C TRP A 66 -6.59 7.31 6.78
N PHE A 67 -6.06 8.52 6.86
CA PHE A 67 -5.54 9.14 8.10
C PHE A 67 -6.66 9.66 9.02
N GLN A 68 -7.88 9.80 8.52
CA GLN A 68 -8.99 10.50 9.18
C GLN A 68 -8.60 11.94 9.60
N ASP A 69 -7.78 12.59 8.77
CA ASP A 69 -7.29 13.95 8.96
C ASP A 69 -7.42 14.75 7.67
N LYS A 70 -8.22 15.82 7.70
CA LYS A 70 -8.46 16.68 6.55
C LYS A 70 -7.20 17.41 6.07
N ALA A 71 -6.20 17.60 6.94
CA ALA A 71 -4.94 18.21 6.57
C ALA A 71 -4.13 17.33 5.60
N MET A 72 -4.36 16.01 5.60
CA MET A 72 -3.64 15.06 4.75
C MET A 72 -4.13 15.03 3.30
N ARG A 73 -5.12 15.85 2.93
CA ARG A 73 -5.71 15.84 1.58
C ARG A 73 -4.76 16.29 0.48
N GLU A 74 -3.87 17.22 0.79
CA GLU A 74 -2.93 17.82 -0.18
C GLU A 74 -1.50 17.34 0.03
N VAL A 75 -1.31 16.29 0.83
CA VAL A 75 0.01 15.70 1.06
C VAL A 75 0.32 14.78 -0.11
N ASP A 76 1.35 15.14 -0.86
CA ASP A 76 1.97 14.26 -1.83
C ASP A 76 2.85 13.27 -1.07
N MET A 77 2.60 11.97 -1.25
CA MET A 77 3.38 10.92 -0.60
C MET A 77 4.02 10.06 -1.66
N GLU A 78 5.31 9.83 -1.49
CA GLU A 78 6.05 8.93 -2.37
C GLU A 78 5.64 7.47 -2.11
N ALA A 79 5.82 6.60 -3.11
CA ALA A 79 5.36 5.21 -3.04
C ALA A 79 6.01 4.42 -1.88
N ASP A 80 7.24 4.76 -1.51
CA ASP A 80 7.95 4.19 -0.37
C ASP A 80 7.37 4.66 0.97
N GLU A 81 6.97 5.92 1.09
CA GLU A 81 6.28 6.44 2.27
C GLU A 81 4.94 5.71 2.48
N ILE A 82 4.16 5.54 1.42
CA ILE A 82 2.89 4.79 1.44
C ILE A 82 3.14 3.33 1.86
N ALA A 83 4.16 2.68 1.28
CA ALA A 83 4.52 1.30 1.64
C ALA A 83 4.86 1.18 3.13
N ASN A 84 5.64 2.11 3.66
CA ASN A 84 6.01 2.15 5.07
C ASN A 84 4.78 2.34 5.96
N TYR A 85 3.86 3.26 5.63
CA TYR A 85 2.60 3.43 6.37
C TYR A 85 1.77 2.15 6.42
N ILE A 86 1.64 1.45 5.29
CA ILE A 86 0.90 0.19 5.20
C ILE A 86 1.54 -0.88 6.11
N LEU A 87 2.86 -1.02 6.09
CA LEU A 87 3.58 -2.00 6.91
C LEU A 87 3.47 -1.69 8.40
N SER A 88 3.65 -0.43 8.78
CA SER A 88 3.47 0.03 10.17
C SER A 88 2.04 -0.22 10.67
N TRP A 89 1.05 0.09 9.83
CA TRP A 89 -0.37 -0.11 10.12
C TRP A 89 -0.73 -1.58 10.33
N THR A 90 -0.42 -2.41 9.34
CA THR A 90 -0.69 -3.85 9.36
C THR A 90 0.20 -4.63 10.34
N GLY A 91 1.25 -4.00 10.87
CA GLY A 91 2.24 -4.64 11.74
C GLY A 91 3.08 -5.70 11.03
N LYS A 92 3.10 -5.67 9.70
CA LYS A 92 3.87 -6.60 8.87
C LYS A 92 5.26 -6.04 8.61
N HIS A 93 6.22 -6.94 8.44
CA HIS A 93 7.57 -6.60 8.05
C HIS A 93 7.92 -7.39 6.79
N LEU A 94 8.28 -6.70 5.72
CA LEU A 94 8.71 -7.34 4.48
C LEU A 94 10.24 -7.38 4.40
N PRO A 95 10.83 -8.42 3.77
CA PRO A 95 12.25 -8.43 3.47
C PRO A 95 12.64 -7.21 2.61
N GLY A 96 13.71 -6.53 3.01
CA GLY A 96 14.21 -5.33 2.33
C GLY A 96 13.56 -4.02 2.77
N ALA A 97 12.57 -4.05 3.67
CA ALA A 97 12.08 -2.83 4.32
C ALA A 97 13.15 -2.34 5.30
N GLU A 98 13.61 -1.10 5.14
CA GLU A 98 14.39 -0.44 6.17
C GLU A 98 13.44 0.08 7.26
N ALA A 99 13.92 0.08 8.51
CA ALA A 99 13.16 0.68 9.61
C ALA A 99 13.16 2.20 9.44
N VAL A 100 12.14 2.72 8.77
CA VAL A 100 11.91 4.17 8.66
C VAL A 100 11.10 4.63 9.86
N GLU A 101 11.56 5.71 10.52
CA GLU A 101 10.75 6.40 11.52
C GLU A 101 9.62 7.13 10.79
N LEU A 102 8.45 6.52 10.79
CA LEU A 102 7.24 7.17 10.29
C LEU A 102 6.65 8.10 11.35
N PRO A 103 5.96 9.17 10.94
CA PRO A 103 5.04 9.88 11.81
C PRO A 103 4.06 8.91 12.49
N GLU A 104 3.67 9.23 13.73
CA GLU A 104 2.69 8.39 14.43
C GLU A 104 1.40 8.28 13.60
N ILE A 105 0.94 7.05 13.40
CA ILE A 105 -0.36 6.80 12.78
C ILE A 105 -1.41 7.49 13.65
N PRO A 106 -2.32 8.32 13.11
CA PRO A 106 -3.32 9.03 13.90
C PRO A 106 -4.10 8.09 14.83
N GLU A 107 -4.32 8.50 16.08
CA GLU A 107 -5.06 7.71 17.09
C GLU A 107 -6.45 7.27 16.57
N SER A 108 -7.08 8.10 15.74
CA SER A 108 -8.35 7.86 15.06
C SER A 108 -8.32 6.61 14.17
N LYS A 109 -7.18 6.34 13.52
CA LYS A 109 -6.94 5.10 12.79
C LYS A 109 -6.55 4.00 13.76
N GLN A 110 -5.63 4.22 14.71
CA GLN A 110 -5.19 3.21 15.69
C GLN A 110 -6.34 2.48 16.40
N ALA A 111 -7.43 3.17 16.73
CA ALA A 111 -8.62 2.57 17.36
C ALA A 111 -9.32 1.47 16.51
N LYS A 112 -9.07 1.43 15.19
CA LYS A 112 -9.61 0.44 14.24
C LYS A 112 -8.66 -0.74 13.98
N ARG A 113 -7.46 -0.74 14.55
CA ARG A 113 -6.48 -1.83 14.42
C ARG A 113 -7.04 -3.08 15.13
N ARG A 114 -7.77 -3.93 14.41
CA ARG A 114 -8.37 -5.16 14.92
C ARG A 114 -7.64 -6.38 14.41
#